data_AF-A0A8T3X9Y1-F1
#
_entry.id   AF-A0A8T3X9Y1-F1
#
_cell.length_a   1.000
_cell.length_b   1.000
_cell.length_c   1.000
_cell.angle_alpha   90.00
_cell.angle_beta   90.00
_cell.angle_gamma   90.00
#
_symmetry.space_group_name_H-M   'P 1'
#
loop_
_entity.id
_entity.type
_entity.pdbx_description
1 polymer ?
#
loop_
_entity_poly.entity_id
_entity_poly.type
_entity_poly.pdbx_seq_one_letter_code
_entity_poly.pdbx_strand_id
1 'polypeptide(L)' 'MDEEITTIKLRKKTKSRLDNLKEYKRETYEEIINKILDVMNIFKSDPEDVKRRLSLMDQKRWQFMQK' A
#
# COMPACT_ATOMS: atom_id res chain seq x y z
N MET A 1 -6.78 -11.26 -23.14
CA MET A 1 -5.68 -12.20 -22.87
C MET A 1 -5.88 -12.63 -21.44
N ASP A 2 -6.12 -13.92 -21.18
CA ASP A 2 -6.12 -14.42 -19.81
C ASP A 2 -4.76 -14.09 -19.19
N GLU A 3 -4.75 -13.21 -18.18
CA GLU A 3 -3.54 -12.96 -17.41
C GLU A 3 -3.15 -14.27 -16.73
N GLU A 4 -1.97 -14.79 -17.07
CA GLU A 4 -1.50 -16.07 -16.55
C GLU A 4 -1.42 -16.04 -15.02
N ILE A 5 -2.23 -16.88 -14.36
CA ILE A 5 -2.28 -16.93 -12.90
C ILE A 5 -1.02 -17.62 -12.38
N THR A 6 -0.31 -16.94 -11.48
CA THR A 6 0.83 -17.49 -10.73
C THR A 6 0.52 -17.62 -9.24
N THR A 7 1.34 -18.36 -8.51
CA THR A 7 1.16 -18.59 -7.06
C THR A 7 2.35 -18.05 -6.28
N ILE A 8 2.08 -17.19 -5.30
CA ILE A 8 3.09 -16.66 -4.38
C ILE A 8 2.85 -17.23 -2.97
N LYS A 9 3.88 -17.83 -2.38
CA LYS A 9 3.83 -18.30 -0.99
C LYS A 9 4.26 -17.19 -0.04
N LEU A 10 3.38 -16.84 0.90
CA LEU A 10 3.62 -15.81 1.91
C LEU A 10 3.62 -16.39 3.32
N ARG A 11 4.44 -15.83 4.21
CA ARG A 11 4.35 -16.12 5.65
C ARG A 11 3.05 -15.52 6.21
N LYS A 12 2.48 -16.16 7.23
CA LYS A 12 1.23 -15.71 7.90
C LYS A 12 1.29 -14.25 8.35
N LYS A 13 2.44 -13.82 8.90
CA LYS A 13 2.67 -12.42 9.31
C LYS A 13 2.55 -11.45 8.12
N THR A 14 3.12 -11.78 6.97
CA THR A 14 3.04 -10.94 5.77
C THR A 14 1.62 -10.90 5.22
N LYS A 15 0.94 -12.04 5.18
CA LYS A 15 -0.48 -12.11 4.77
C LYS A 15 -1.36 -11.21 5.65
N SER A 16 -1.20 -11.29 6.98
CA SER A 16 -1.97 -10.46 7.91
C SER A 16 -1.71 -8.95 7.73
N ARG A 17 -0.48 -8.56 7.36
CA ARG A 17 -0.19 -7.17 6.99
C ARG A 17 -0.96 -6.76 5.73
N LEU A 18 -1.00 -7.60 4.70
CA LEU A 18 -1.77 -7.33 3.48
C LEU A 18 -3.27 -7.26 3.75
N ASP A 19 -3.80 -8.11 4.64
CA ASP A 19 -5.21 -8.09 5.03
C ASP A 19 -5.60 -6.75 5.69
N ASN A 20 -4.72 -6.19 6.51
CA ASN A 20 -4.94 -4.88 7.16
C ASN A 20 -4.79 -3.68 6.21
N LEU A 21 -4.26 -3.89 5.01
CA LEU A 21 -4.17 -2.84 3.98
C LEU A 21 -5.42 -2.75 3.12
N LYS A 22 -6.36 -3.68 3.26
CA LYS A 22 -7.64 -3.65 2.54
C LYS A 22 -8.47 -2.45 2.99
N GLU A 23 -8.87 -1.62 2.03
CA GLU A 23 -9.83 -0.53 2.30
C GLU A 23 -11.27 -1.03 2.27
N TYR A 24 -11.54 -2.06 1.45
CA TYR A 24 -12.85 -2.67 1.31
C TYR A 24 -12.80 -4.18 1.57
N LYS A 25 -13.89 -4.71 2.13
CA LYS A 25 -14.01 -6.15 2.48
C LYS A 25 -13.80 -7.09 1.28
N ARG A 26 -14.07 -6.64 0.06
CA ARG A 26 -14.03 -7.44 -1.17
C ARG A 26 -12.77 -7.23 -2.02
N GLU A 27 -11.84 -6.41 -1.56
CA GLU A 27 -10.61 -6.11 -2.29
C GLU A 27 -9.71 -7.37 -2.38
N THR A 28 -9.20 -7.64 -3.57
CA THR A 28 -8.35 -8.80 -3.89
C THR A 28 -6.89 -8.51 -3.55
N TYR A 29 -6.08 -9.56 -3.41
CA TYR A 29 -4.63 -9.36 -3.19
C TYR A 29 -3.94 -8.74 -4.41
N GLU A 30 -4.40 -9.04 -5.62
CA GLU A 30 -3.93 -8.42 -6.87
C GLU A 30 -4.06 -6.89 -6.80
N GLU A 31 -5.26 -6.40 -6.47
CA GLU A 31 -5.55 -4.96 -6.36
C GLU A 31 -4.68 -4.28 -5.30
N ILE A 32 -4.51 -4.92 -4.13
CA ILE A 32 -3.68 -4.38 -3.04
C ILE A 32 -2.21 -4.33 -3.45
N ILE A 33 -1.70 -5.41 -4.06
CA ILE A 33 -0.31 -5.49 -4.48
C ILE A 33 -0.04 -4.43 -5.56
N ASN A 34 -0.93 -4.28 -6.54
CA ASN A 34 -0.81 -3.25 -7.58
C ASN A 34 -0.86 -1.84 -6.99
N LYS A 35 -1.78 -1.52 -6.07
CA LYS A 35 -1.79 -0.23 -5.36
C LYS A 35 -0.46 0.06 -4.66
N ILE A 36 0.10 -0.94 -3.98
CA ILE A 36 1.40 -0.79 -3.29
C ILE A 36 2.51 -0.52 -4.31
N LEU A 37 2.54 -1.26 -5.42
CA LEU A 37 3.53 -1.08 -6.49
C LEU A 37 3.41 0.28 -7.16
N ASP A 38 2.20 0.74 -7.45
CA ASP A 38 1.94 2.06 -8.05
C ASP A 38 2.45 3.18 -7.14
N VAL A 39 2.12 3.10 -5.86
CA VAL A 39 2.61 4.02 -4.85
C VAL A 39 4.14 4.00 -4.80
N MET A 40 4.77 2.82 -4.81
CA MET A 40 6.24 2.70 -4.86
C MET A 40 6.86 3.23 -6.17
N ASN A 41 6.17 3.13 -7.31
CA ASN A 41 6.62 3.65 -8.58
C ASN A 41 6.56 5.18 -8.63
N ILE A 42 5.49 5.78 -8.07
CA ILE A 42 5.42 7.22 -7.82
C ILE A 42 6.60 7.63 -6.92
N PHE A 43 6.85 6.83 -5.87
CA PHE A 43 7.96 7.07 -4.95
C PHE A 43 9.33 7.05 -5.63
N LYS A 44 9.52 6.21 -6.64
CA LYS A 44 10.76 6.06 -7.38
C LYS A 44 10.98 7.14 -8.44
N SER A 45 9.90 7.71 -8.98
CA SER A 45 9.95 8.66 -10.11
C SER A 45 10.34 10.08 -9.68
N ASP A 46 9.93 10.52 -8.48
CA ASP A 46 10.30 11.85 -7.95
C ASP A 46 10.51 11.82 -6.42
N PRO A 47 11.75 11.68 -5.94
CA PRO A 47 12.06 11.63 -4.51
C PRO A 47 11.69 12.89 -3.71
N GLU A 48 11.50 14.04 -4.36
CA GLU A 48 11.14 15.31 -3.70
C GLU A 48 9.64 15.39 -3.40
N ASP A 49 8.78 15.03 -4.38
CA ASP A 49 7.31 15.03 -4.20
C ASP A 49 6.88 14.06 -3.08
N VAL A 50 7.64 12.99 -2.95
CA VAL A 50 7.52 11.92 -1.95
C VAL A 50 7.74 12.41 -0.53
N LYS A 51 8.85 13.11 -0.29
CA LYS A 51 9.16 13.66 1.03
C LYS A 51 8.08 14.63 1.46
N ARG A 52 7.58 15.43 0.50
CA ARG A 52 6.49 16.39 0.73
C ARG A 52 5.19 15.67 1.12
N ARG A 53 4.79 14.61 0.40
CA ARG A 53 3.57 13.85 0.70
C ARG A 53 3.65 13.06 2.01
N LEU A 54 4.79 12.43 2.31
CA LEU A 54 5.01 11.73 3.57
C LEU A 54 4.94 12.69 4.77
N SER A 55 5.57 13.86 4.65
CA SER A 55 5.47 14.95 5.66
C SER A 55 4.02 15.34 5.96
N LEU A 56 3.16 15.40 4.94
CA LEU A 56 1.74 15.74 5.09
C LEU A 56 0.92 14.62 5.74
N MET A 57 1.25 13.36 5.47
CA MET A 57 0.59 12.20 6.10
C MET A 57 0.96 12.06 7.58
N ASP A 58 2.22 12.29 7.93
CA ASP A 58 2.68 12.25 9.32
C ASP A 58 2.04 13.37 10.17
N GLN A 59 1.90 14.58 9.60
CA GLN A 59 1.19 15.67 10.27
C GLN A 59 -0.29 15.34 10.53
N LYS A 60 -0.99 14.75 9.55
CA LYS A 60 -2.38 14.31 9.75
C LYS A 60 -2.50 13.24 10.83
N ARG A 61 -1.57 12.28 10.87
CA ARG A 61 -1.54 11.24 11.92
C ARG A 61 -1.32 11.82 13.31
N TRP A 62 -0.46 12.82 13.44
CA TRP A 62 -0.23 13.53 14.71
C TRP A 62 -1.47 14.28 15.21
N GLN A 63 -2.21 14.93 14.31
CA GLN A 63 -3.46 15.62 14.64
C GLN A 63 -4.55 14.67 15.17
N PHE A 64 -4.61 13.45 14.63
CA PHE A 64 -5.55 12.42 15.10
C PHE A 64 -5.15 11.77 16.43
N MET A 65 -3.89 11.87 16.86
CA MET A 65 -3.42 11.30 18.14
C MET A 65 -3.57 12.25 19.34
N GLN A 66 -3.93 13.53 19.13
CA GLN A 66 -4.11 14.52 20.20
C GLN A 66 -5.58 14.85 20.52
N LYS A 67 -6.54 14.09 19.98
CA LYS A 67 -7.98 14.27 20.22
C LYS A 67 -8.58 13.01 20.83
#